data_AF-A0A815VA96-F1
#
_entry.id   AF-A0A815VA96-F1
#
_cell.length_a   1.000
_cell.length_b   1.000
_cell.length_c   1.000
_cell.angle_alpha   90.00
_cell.angle_beta   90.00
_cell.angle_gamma   90.00
#
_symmetry.space_group_name_H-M   'P 1'
#
loop_
_entity.id
_entity.type
_entity.pdbx_description
1 polymer ?
#
loop_
_entity_poly.entity_id
_entity_poly.type
_entity_poly.pdbx_seq_one_letter_code
_entity_poly.pdbx_strand_id
1 'polypeptide(L)'
;ELKQDLLDRFKQSRSTPKTQLKERKQQPGETLIAYYDDIRDLCKQVDNNIPLNIIVDYLQDGLRHELKIHIKRQLKAFNDEPTPAMFSKIACDEEELHITTPTGILFAPISKYSCC
;
A
#
# COMPACT_ATOMS: atom_id res chain seq x y z
N GLU A 1 -40.13 7.76 -14.06
CA GLU A 1 -39.40 6.76 -13.25
C GLU A 1 -38.01 6.40 -13.78
N LEU A 2 -37.75 6.35 -15.10
CA LEU A 2 -36.43 5.98 -15.66
C LEU A 2 -35.20 6.76 -15.15
N LYS A 3 -35.35 8.04 -14.80
CA LYS A 3 -34.23 8.87 -14.30
C LYS A 3 -33.80 8.49 -12.88
N GLN A 4 -34.72 7.99 -12.07
CA GLN A 4 -34.42 7.58 -10.69
C GLN A 4 -33.72 6.23 -10.67
N ASP A 5 -34.17 5.30 -11.51
CA ASP A 5 -33.58 3.97 -11.69
C ASP A 5 -32.15 4.05 -12.25
N LEU A 6 -31.90 4.94 -13.21
CA LEU A 6 -30.54 5.22 -13.69
C LEU A 6 -29.66 5.88 -12.62
N LEU A 7 -30.22 6.78 -11.81
CA LEU A 7 -29.48 7.42 -10.72
C LEU A 7 -29.16 6.45 -9.58
N ASP A 8 -30.07 5.52 -9.27
CA ASP A 8 -29.84 4.47 -8.29
C ASP A 8 -28.83 3.45 -8.79
N ARG A 9 -28.87 3.06 -10.07
CA ARG A 9 -27.79 2.26 -10.70
C ARG A 9 -26.44 3.00 -10.70
N PHE A 10 -26.43 4.32 -10.92
CA PHE A 10 -25.21 5.12 -10.88
C PHE A 10 -24.68 5.33 -9.45
N LYS A 11 -25.55 5.37 -8.44
CA LYS A 11 -25.17 5.36 -7.02
C LYS A 11 -24.68 3.98 -6.58
N GLN A 12 -25.26 2.91 -7.12
CA GLN A 12 -24.85 1.52 -6.93
C GLN A 12 -23.54 1.20 -7.68
N SER A 13 -23.17 2.03 -8.67
CA SER A 13 -21.88 2.03 -9.37
C SER A 13 -20.75 2.69 -8.58
N ARG A 14 -21.00 3.27 -7.41
CA ARG A 14 -19.91 3.70 -6.52
C ARG A 14 -19.34 2.44 -5.87
N SER A 15 -18.13 2.06 -6.28
CA SER A 15 -17.40 0.97 -5.65
C SER A 15 -17.39 1.18 -4.14
N THR A 16 -17.85 0.18 -3.39
CA THR A 16 -17.81 0.25 -1.92
C THR A 16 -16.36 0.32 -1.46
N PRO A 17 -16.05 0.89 -0.28
CA PRO A 17 -14.68 0.88 0.25
C PRO A 17 -14.06 -0.53 0.27
N LYS A 18 -14.89 -1.55 0.50
CA LYS A 18 -14.49 -2.97 0.45
C LYS A 18 -14.13 -3.44 -0.97
N THR A 19 -14.88 -2.99 -1.98
CA THR A 19 -14.57 -3.27 -3.39
C THR A 19 -13.30 -2.54 -3.80
N GLN A 20 -13.19 -1.25 -3.46
CA GLN A 20 -12.01 -0.43 -3.72
C GLN A 20 -10.76 -1.05 -3.11
N LEU A 21 -10.82 -1.50 -1.85
CA LEU A 21 -9.70 -2.16 -1.17
C LEU A 21 -9.21 -3.43 -1.88
N LYS A 22 -10.13 -4.24 -2.41
CA LYS A 22 -9.79 -5.47 -3.16
C LYS A 22 -9.18 -5.18 -4.54
N GLU A 23 -9.65 -4.13 -5.18
CA GLU A 23 -9.24 -3.73 -6.53
C GLU A 23 -8.01 -2.81 -6.51
N ARG A 24 -7.66 -2.25 -5.35
CA ARG A 24 -6.56 -1.29 -5.21
C ARG A 24 -5.23 -1.97 -5.52
N LYS A 25 -4.65 -1.54 -6.64
CA LYS A 25 -3.27 -1.85 -7.04
C LYS A 25 -2.45 -0.57 -7.02
N GLN A 26 -1.17 -0.67 -6.67
CA GLN A 26 -0.22 0.44 -6.75
C GLN A 26 -0.12 0.91 -8.21
N GLN A 27 -0.35 2.19 -8.44
CA GLN A 27 -0.34 2.77 -9.78
C GLN A 27 1.10 3.01 -10.29
N PRO A 28 1.33 3.07 -11.61
CA PRO A 28 2.62 3.49 -12.15
C PRO A 28 2.95 4.93 -11.69
N GLY A 29 4.14 5.13 -11.12
CA GLY A 29 4.59 6.43 -10.60
C GLY A 29 4.07 6.79 -9.20
N GLU A 30 3.23 5.94 -8.59
CA GLU A 30 2.79 6.11 -7.21
C GLU A 30 3.84 5.65 -6.21
N THR A 31 4.11 6.48 -5.20
CA THR A 31 5.05 6.16 -4.13
C THR A 31 4.47 5.09 -3.20
N LEU A 32 5.34 4.30 -2.58
CA LEU A 32 4.92 3.24 -1.66
C LEU A 32 4.19 3.80 -0.44
N ILE A 33 4.56 5.01 0.01
CA ILE A 33 3.92 5.70 1.14
C ILE A 33 2.49 6.09 0.77
N ALA A 34 2.28 6.74 -0.38
CA ALA A 34 0.94 7.12 -0.85
C ALA A 34 0.03 5.89 -1.00
N TYR A 35 0.55 4.81 -1.59
CA TYR A 35 -0.16 3.54 -1.69
C TYR A 35 -0.51 2.95 -0.31
N TYR A 36 0.42 2.99 0.65
CA TYR A 36 0.20 2.50 2.00
C TYR A 36 -0.90 3.29 2.74
N ASP A 37 -0.85 4.62 2.68
CA ASP A 37 -1.83 5.48 3.35
C ASP A 37 -3.23 5.27 2.80
N ASP A 38 -3.37 5.15 1.48
CA ASP A 38 -4.64 4.85 0.81
C ASP A 38 -5.23 3.51 1.27
N ILE A 39 -4.42 2.45 1.32
CA ILE A 39 -4.88 1.13 1.79
C ILE A 39 -5.30 1.21 3.26
N ARG A 40 -4.52 1.89 4.10
CA ARG A 40 -4.86 2.06 5.53
C ARG A 40 -6.18 2.80 5.70
N ASP A 41 -6.41 3.86 4.93
CA ASP A 41 -7.63 4.64 5.05
C ASP A 41 -8.85 3.91 4.45
N LEU A 42 -8.66 3.13 3.39
CA LEU A 42 -9.70 2.20 2.91
C LEU A 42 -10.03 1.12 3.94
N CYS A 43 -9.03 0.57 4.63
CA CYS A 43 -9.25 -0.38 5.72
C CYS A 43 -10.11 0.24 6.83
N LYS A 44 -9.77 1.45 7.31
CA LYS A 44 -10.57 2.17 8.33
C LYS A 44 -12.01 2.43 7.89
N GLN A 45 -12.21 2.76 6.61
CA GLN A 45 -13.55 2.97 6.05
C GLN A 45 -14.39 1.69 5.97
N VAL A 46 -13.75 0.52 5.85
CA VAL A 46 -14.42 -0.78 5.86
C VAL A 46 -14.73 -1.22 7.29
N ASP A 47 -13.72 -1.24 8.15
CA ASP A 47 -13.80 -1.57 9.58
C ASP A 47 -12.55 -1.07 10.30
N ASN A 48 -12.73 -0.34 11.40
CA ASN A 48 -11.62 0.17 12.21
C ASN A 48 -10.83 -0.93 12.93
N ASN A 49 -11.37 -2.16 13.03
CA ASN A 49 -10.77 -3.29 13.73
C ASN A 49 -10.24 -4.38 12.77
N ILE A 50 -9.93 -4.04 11.52
CA ILE A 50 -9.31 -5.01 10.59
C ILE A 50 -7.99 -5.51 11.19
N PRO A 51 -7.78 -6.83 11.28
CA PRO A 51 -6.53 -7.41 11.77
C PRO A 51 -5.32 -6.96 10.94
N LEU A 52 -4.19 -6.70 11.62
CA LEU A 52 -2.99 -6.16 11.00
C LEU A 52 -2.43 -7.05 9.87
N ASN A 53 -2.49 -8.37 10.02
CA ASN A 53 -2.08 -9.33 9.00
C ASN A 53 -2.92 -9.20 7.72
N ILE A 54 -4.23 -8.95 7.85
CA ILE A 54 -5.12 -8.74 6.71
C ILE A 54 -4.76 -7.43 5.97
N ILE A 55 -4.41 -6.37 6.70
CA ILE A 55 -3.93 -5.12 6.08
C ILE A 55 -2.64 -5.38 5.28
N VAL A 56 -1.73 -6.19 5.83
CA VAL A 56 -0.49 -6.58 5.14
C VAL A 56 -0.78 -7.40 3.90
N ASP A 57 -1.75 -8.31 3.92
CA ASP A 57 -2.15 -9.08 2.74
C ASP A 57 -2.63 -8.16 1.62
N TYR A 58 -3.50 -7.18 1.93
CA TYR A 58 -3.94 -6.18 0.94
C TYR A 58 -2.77 -5.38 0.37
N LEU A 59 -1.85 -4.92 1.23
CA LEU A 59 -0.66 -4.21 0.81
C LEU A 59 0.18 -5.06 -0.15
N GLN A 60 0.50 -6.31 0.21
CA GLN A 60 1.33 -7.20 -0.60
C GLN A 60 0.68 -7.62 -1.93
N ASP A 61 -0.63 -7.74 -1.98
CA ASP A 61 -1.35 -8.15 -3.17
C ASP A 61 -1.53 -7.05 -4.20
N GLY A 62 -1.59 -5.79 -3.75
CA GLY A 62 -1.69 -4.65 -4.65
C GLY A 62 -0.36 -4.07 -5.12
N LEU A 63 0.76 -4.46 -4.53
CA LEU A 63 2.09 -4.01 -4.94
C LEU A 63 2.44 -4.36 -6.39
N ARG A 64 3.17 -3.45 -7.05
CA ARG A 64 3.81 -3.72 -8.34
C ARG A 64 4.79 -4.89 -8.22
N HIS A 65 4.85 -5.73 -9.26
CA HIS A 65 5.64 -6.96 -9.25
C HIS A 65 7.13 -6.74 -8.88
N GLU A 66 7.72 -5.68 -9.40
CA GLU A 66 9.13 -5.31 -9.17
C GLU A 66 9.41 -5.02 -7.68
N LEU A 67 8.53 -4.24 -7.04
CA LEU A 67 8.64 -3.87 -5.62
C LEU A 67 8.17 -5.01 -4.70
N LYS A 68 7.25 -5.86 -5.16
CA LYS A 68 6.71 -7.00 -4.41
C LYS A 68 7.81 -7.97 -3.97
N ILE A 69 8.76 -8.27 -4.85
CA ILE A 69 9.90 -9.15 -4.51
C ILE A 69 10.80 -8.48 -3.47
N HIS A 70 11.10 -7.20 -3.66
CA HIS A 70 11.96 -6.44 -2.75
C HIS A 70 11.36 -6.34 -1.35
N ILE A 71 10.11 -5.89 -1.25
CA ILE A 71 9.38 -5.74 0.02
C ILE A 71 9.20 -7.10 0.70
N LYS A 72 8.86 -8.17 -0.02
CA LYS A 72 8.76 -9.52 0.58
C LYS A 72 10.09 -9.99 1.18
N ARG A 73 11.22 -9.68 0.54
CA ARG A 73 12.55 -10.03 1.08
C ARG A 73 12.86 -9.23 2.34
N GLN A 74 12.58 -7.93 2.33
CA GLN A 74 12.75 -7.08 3.50
C GLN A 74 11.87 -7.53 4.67
N LEU A 75 10.56 -7.78 4.43
CA LEU A 75 9.64 -8.29 5.44
C LEU A 75 10.08 -9.64 6.01
N LYS A 76 10.59 -10.56 5.17
CA LYS A 76 11.12 -11.85 5.63
C LYS A 76 12.41 -11.71 6.46
N ALA A 77 13.15 -10.61 6.33
CA ALA A 77 14.33 -10.35 7.13
C ALA A 77 13.98 -9.96 8.58
N PHE A 78 12.75 -9.51 8.82
CA PHE A 78 12.20 -9.41 10.17
C PHE A 78 11.79 -10.83 10.59
N ASN A 79 12.34 -11.34 11.69
CA ASN A 79 12.02 -12.67 12.21
C ASN A 79 10.59 -12.78 12.78
N ASP A 80 9.84 -11.68 12.77
CA ASP A 80 8.50 -11.53 13.32
C ASP A 80 7.42 -11.52 12.22
N GLU A 81 6.16 -11.67 12.63
CA GLU A 81 5.01 -11.55 11.73
C GLU A 81 4.97 -10.15 11.09
N PRO A 82 4.81 -10.03 9.77
CA PRO A 82 4.86 -8.74 9.10
C PRO A 82 3.72 -7.85 9.57
N THR A 83 4.05 -6.59 9.89
CA THR A 83 3.08 -5.60 10.36
C THR A 83 2.95 -4.43 9.39
N PRO A 84 1.82 -3.70 9.38
CA PRO A 84 1.68 -2.46 8.61
C PRO A 84 2.74 -1.41 8.95
N ALA A 85 3.22 -1.37 10.20
CA ALA A 85 4.29 -0.46 10.62
C ALA A 85 5.64 -0.82 9.96
N MET A 86 5.97 -2.10 9.86
CA MET A 86 7.16 -2.56 9.11
C MET A 86 7.06 -2.19 7.64
N PHE A 87 5.88 -2.32 7.04
CA PHE A 87 5.65 -1.91 5.65
C PHE A 87 5.87 -0.40 5.46
N SER A 88 5.30 0.42 6.35
CA SER A 88 5.49 1.87 6.32
C SER A 88 6.97 2.24 6.43
N LYS A 89 7.73 1.57 7.31
CA LYS A 89 9.18 1.78 7.41
C LYS A 89 9.91 1.46 6.11
N ILE A 90 9.63 0.31 5.49
CA ILE A 90 10.23 -0.05 4.20
C ILE A 90 9.86 0.97 3.12
N ALA A 91 8.62 1.45 3.11
CA ALA A 91 8.16 2.46 2.17
C ALA A 91 8.90 3.80 2.33
N CYS A 92 9.16 4.23 3.56
CA CYS A 92 9.99 5.41 3.84
C CYS A 92 11.44 5.21 3.39
N ASP A 93 12.04 4.07 3.75
CA ASP A 93 13.43 3.74 3.39
C ASP A 93 13.62 3.75 1.85
N GLU A 94 12.64 3.24 1.08
CA GLU A 94 12.64 3.29 -0.38
C GLU A 94 12.51 4.73 -0.93
N GLU A 95 11.66 5.58 -0.35
CA GLU A 95 11.51 6.95 -0.81
C GLU A 95 12.78 7.78 -0.54
N GLU A 96 13.44 7.59 0.60
CA GLU A 96 14.74 8.22 0.89
C GLU A 96 15.84 7.80 -0.09
N LEU A 97 15.85 6.52 -0.51
CA LEU A 97 16.76 6.02 -1.54
C LEU A 97 16.52 6.68 -2.91
N HIS A 98 15.27 7.02 -3.23
CA HIS A 98 14.91 7.67 -4.50
C HIS A 98 15.13 9.19 -4.51
N ILE A 99 15.12 9.87 -3.35
CA ILE A 99 15.39 11.31 -3.25
C ILE A 99 16.87 11.65 -3.54
N THR A 100 17.77 10.66 -3.47
CA THR A 100 19.22 10.89 -3.60
C THR A 100 19.84 10.60 -4.98
N THR A 101 19.07 10.27 -6.02
CA THR A 101 19.68 9.99 -7.35
C THR A 101 18.90 10.55 -8.56
N PRO A 102 19.41 11.62 -9.22
CA PRO A 102 19.03 11.95 -10.60
C PRO A 102 19.64 11.01 -11.65
N THR A 103 20.53 10.09 -11.29
CA THR A 103 21.28 9.30 -12.28
C THR A 103 21.73 7.95 -11.72
N GLY A 104 21.14 6.89 -12.27
CA GLY A 104 21.81 5.62 -12.60
C GLY A 104 22.57 4.88 -11.51
N ILE A 105 21.90 3.85 -10.97
CA ILE A 105 22.44 2.56 -10.47
C ILE A 105 23.41 2.63 -9.26
N LEU A 106 22.96 2.19 -8.08
CA LEU A 106 23.44 0.98 -7.36
C LEU A 106 22.79 0.88 -5.98
N PHE A 107 22.31 -0.33 -5.65
CA PHE A 107 21.78 -0.69 -4.34
C PHE A 107 22.83 -0.64 -3.23
N ALA A 108 22.37 -0.19 -2.04
CA ALA A 108 22.85 -0.42 -0.67
C ALA A 108 24.09 0.40 -0.19
N PRO A 109 24.11 0.89 1.08
CA PRO A 109 23.81 0.08 2.26
C PRO A 109 22.80 0.64 3.29
N ILE A 110 22.21 -0.33 3.99
CA ILE A 110 21.51 -0.29 5.26
C ILE A 110 22.27 0.58 6.28
N SER A 111 21.67 1.66 6.78
CA SER A 111 22.04 2.22 8.09
C SER A 111 20.98 3.19 8.62
N LYS A 112 20.37 2.77 9.75
CA LYS A 112 19.96 3.55 10.94
C LYS A 112 19.45 4.97 10.62
N TYR A 113 18.19 5.28 10.88
CA TYR A 113 17.74 6.05 12.05
C TYR A 113 16.24 6.32 11.96
N SER A 114 15.68 6.71 13.11
CA SER A 114 14.28 6.96 13.42
C SER A 114 13.52 7.82 12.39
N CYS A 115 12.35 7.36 11.95
CA CYS A 115 11.29 8.26 11.49
C CYS A 115 10.18 8.29 12.55
N CYS A 116 9.75 9.53 12.84
CA CYS A 116 8.92 9.96 13.97
C CYS A 116 7.46 9.56 13.85
#